data_AF-G7M8B2-F1
#
_entry.id   AF-G7M8B2-F1
#
_cell.length_a   1.000
_cell.length_b   1.000
_cell.length_c   1.000
_cell.angle_alpha   90.00
_cell.angle_beta   90.00
_cell.angle_gamma   90.00
#
_symmetry.space_group_name_H-M   'P 1'
#
loop_
_entity.id
_entity.type
_entity.pdbx_description
1 polymer ?
#
loop_
_entity_poly.entity_id
_entity_poly.type
_entity_poly.pdbx_seq_one_letter_code
_entity_poly.pdbx_strand_id
1 'polypeptide(L)'
;MAILNKVRVQLLDESTGAVLQEVDVLTSADAVTFSDGETFQEKLDAGLLKGAKGDTGATGSQGATGATGATGTAGIRGSQWFTGTLVTGTSTTATIFSGSGITSALVGDQYLNTSTGNVYNCTVAGNAATAKWVYSICLKGATGAAGAQGIQGPAGADGASVKYGTDYTSGTQVKLFLKTM
;
A
#
# COMPACT_ATOMS: atom_id res chain seq x y z
N MET A 1 76.21 25.90 31.47
CA MET A 1 75.80 27.18 30.87
C MET A 1 77.06 27.93 30.48
N ALA A 2 77.29 28.18 29.19
CA ALA A 2 78.37 29.08 28.80
C ALA A 2 78.02 30.47 29.34
N ILE A 3 78.95 31.11 30.05
CA ILE A 3 78.80 32.50 30.49
C ILE A 3 78.92 33.34 29.21
N LEU A 4 77.80 33.93 28.75
CA LEU A 4 77.82 34.81 27.58
C LEU A 4 78.38 36.17 27.98
N ASN A 5 79.48 36.57 27.34
CA ASN A 5 80.02 37.92 27.46
C ASN A 5 79.18 38.87 26.60
N LYS A 6 78.77 40.01 27.17
CA LYS A 6 78.14 41.10 26.39
C LYS A 6 79.24 41.96 25.79
N VAL A 7 79.29 42.05 24.47
CA VAL A 7 80.17 42.97 23.74
C VAL A 7 79.39 44.26 23.44
N ARG A 8 79.99 45.42 23.70
CA ARG A 8 79.45 46.75 23.34
C ARG A 8 80.42 47.43 22.39
N VAL A 9 79.90 48.06 21.32
CA VAL A 9 80.70 48.84 20.36
C VAL A 9 80.38 50.32 20.55
N GLN A 10 81.42 51.13 20.74
CA GLN A 10 81.33 52.56 21.00
C GLN A 10 82.33 53.31 20.13
N LEU A 11 81.99 54.52 19.68
CA LEU A 11 82.99 55.45 19.14
C LEU A 11 83.52 56.29 20.29
N LEU A 12 84.84 56.40 20.38
CA LEU A 12 85.51 57.20 21.39
C LEU A 12 86.20 58.40 20.74
N ASP A 13 86.29 59.47 21.49
CA ASP A 13 87.15 60.60 21.17
C ASP A 13 88.61 60.18 21.39
N GLU A 14 89.43 60.26 20.33
CA GLU A 14 90.81 59.76 20.36
C GLU A 14 91.71 60.54 21.32
N SER A 15 91.43 61.83 21.54
CA SER A 15 92.26 62.71 22.34
C SER A 15 91.92 62.68 23.83
N THR A 16 90.65 62.44 24.16
CA THR A 16 90.13 62.49 25.53
C THR A 16 89.71 61.13 26.08
N GLY A 17 89.52 60.12 25.22
CA GLY A 17 89.03 58.80 25.57
C GLY A 17 87.55 58.76 25.98
N ALA A 18 86.82 59.87 25.85
CA ALA A 18 85.40 59.93 26.17
C ALA A 18 84.56 59.16 25.13
N VAL A 19 83.49 58.49 25.57
CA VAL A 19 82.53 57.84 24.65
C VAL A 19 81.69 58.92 23.97
N LEU A 20 81.76 58.97 22.64
CA LEU A 20 81.00 59.92 21.82
C LEU A 20 79.60 59.39 21.48
N GLN A 21 79.51 58.11 21.12
CA GLN A 21 78.23 57.46 20.83
C GLN A 21 78.31 55.94 20.96
N GLU A 22 77.16 55.33 21.24
CA GLU A 22 76.97 53.89 21.07
C GLU A 22 76.59 53.59 19.62
N VAL A 23 77.15 52.53 19.06
CA VAL A 23 76.91 52.16 17.66
C VAL A 23 76.10 50.86 17.62
N ASP A 24 74.96 50.90 16.93
CA ASP A 24 74.25 49.70 16.56
C ASP A 24 75.04 48.95 15.48
N VAL A 25 75.44 47.73 15.78
CA VAL A 25 76.12 46.87 14.81
C VAL A 25 75.07 46.34 13.83
N LEU A 26 75.09 46.86 12.61
CA LEU A 26 74.39 46.26 11.48
C LEU A 26 75.21 45.04 11.03
N THR A 27 74.66 43.85 11.22
CA THR A 27 75.23 42.60 10.68
C THR A 27 74.41 42.13 9.49
N SER A 28 75.06 41.52 8.48
CA SER A 28 74.37 40.75 7.47
C SER A 28 74.12 39.32 7.97
N ALA A 29 73.13 38.65 7.37
CA ALA A 29 72.87 37.23 7.65
C ALA A 29 74.07 36.33 7.32
N ASP A 30 74.89 36.72 6.34
CA ASP A 30 76.11 36.01 5.92
C ASP A 30 77.24 36.07 6.96
N ALA A 31 77.20 37.06 7.87
CA ALA A 31 78.25 37.26 8.88
C ALA A 31 77.95 36.57 10.23
N VAL A 32 76.75 35.99 10.38
CA VAL A 32 76.34 35.30 11.61
C VAL A 32 76.44 33.79 11.37
N THR A 33 77.41 33.14 12.00
CA THR A 33 77.61 31.69 11.92
C THR A 33 77.08 30.98 13.16
N PHE A 34 76.50 29.80 12.94
CA PHE A 34 76.14 28.88 14.01
C PHE A 34 77.34 28.00 14.41
N SER A 35 77.23 27.25 15.50
CA SER A 35 78.31 26.40 16.01
C SER A 35 78.75 25.28 15.06
N ASP A 36 77.92 24.96 14.06
CA ASP A 36 78.23 23.99 13.01
C ASP A 36 78.93 24.62 11.78
N GLY A 37 79.20 25.93 11.82
CA GLY A 37 79.93 26.66 10.79
C GLY A 37 79.08 27.21 9.65
N GLU A 38 77.78 26.87 9.58
CA GLU A 38 76.86 27.45 8.60
C GLU A 38 76.40 28.84 9.01
N THR A 39 76.21 29.73 8.04
CA THR A 39 75.69 31.07 8.22
C THR A 39 74.17 31.06 8.43
N PHE A 40 73.65 32.17 8.96
CA PHE A 40 72.21 32.38 9.09
C PHE A 40 71.50 32.34 7.73
N GLN A 41 72.12 32.92 6.70
CA GLN A 41 71.58 32.90 5.35
C GLN A 41 71.52 31.48 4.78
N GLU A 42 72.58 30.68 4.94
CA GLU A 42 72.61 29.28 4.48
C GLU A 42 71.51 28.42 5.14
N LYS A 43 71.30 28.56 6.45
CA LYS A 43 70.22 27.84 7.15
C LYS A 43 68.82 28.32 6.76
N LEU A 44 68.67 29.62 6.50
CA LEU A 44 67.41 30.19 6.03
C LEU A 44 67.03 29.65 4.66
N ASP A 45 67.99 29.64 3.73
CA ASP A 45 67.82 29.14 2.36
C ASP A 45 67.59 27.63 2.33
N ALA A 46 68.25 26.88 3.23
CA ALA A 46 67.99 25.47 3.44
C ALA A 46 66.62 25.17 4.10
N GLY A 47 65.88 26.20 4.53
CA GLY A 47 64.58 26.04 5.18
C GLY A 47 64.63 25.46 6.59
N LEU A 48 65.83 25.36 7.17
CA LEU A 48 66.08 24.78 8.50
C LEU A 48 65.56 25.66 9.64
N LEU A 49 65.21 26.91 9.34
CA LEU A 49 64.68 27.88 10.30
C LEU A 49 63.15 27.91 10.38
N LYS A 50 62.44 26.99 9.69
CA LYS A 50 60.97 26.90 9.73
C LYS A 50 60.52 25.91 10.81
N GLY A 51 59.53 26.30 11.62
CA GLY A 51 58.91 25.43 12.60
C GLY A 51 58.17 24.25 11.96
N ALA A 52 57.98 23.17 12.72
CA ALA A 52 57.24 22.00 12.26
C ALA A 52 55.82 22.39 11.81
N LYS A 53 55.36 21.81 10.70
CA LYS A 53 53.98 21.94 10.24
C LYS A 53 53.05 21.38 11.33
N GLY A 54 52.04 22.15 11.73
CA GLY A 54 51.05 21.68 12.70
C GLY A 54 50.29 20.44 12.21
N ASP A 55 49.91 19.58 13.15
CA ASP A 55 49.17 18.35 12.87
C ASP A 55 47.85 18.63 12.15
N THR A 56 47.44 17.71 11.27
CA THR A 56 46.14 17.78 10.61
C THR A 56 45.04 17.53 11.64
N GLY A 57 44.03 18.40 11.68
CA GLY A 57 42.90 18.27 12.60
C GLY A 57 42.14 16.94 12.43
N ALA A 58 41.56 16.44 13.53
CA ALA A 58 40.81 15.18 13.53
C ALA A 58 39.62 15.23 12.55
N THR A 59 39.38 14.13 11.83
CA THR A 59 38.19 13.96 10.99
C THR A 59 36.92 14.02 11.84
N GLY A 60 35.92 14.81 11.39
CA GLY A 60 34.65 14.94 12.10
C GLY A 60 33.88 13.63 12.24
N SER A 61 33.04 13.53 13.28
CA SER A 61 32.22 12.35 13.54
C SER A 61 31.24 12.07 12.39
N GLN A 62 31.02 10.78 12.08
CA GLN A 62 30.01 10.35 11.12
C GLN A 62 28.61 10.82 11.56
N GLY A 63 27.81 11.33 10.60
CA GLY A 63 26.46 11.80 10.87
C GLY A 63 25.51 10.69 11.34
N ALA A 64 24.48 11.06 12.11
CA ALA A 64 23.48 10.12 12.61
C ALA A 64 22.71 9.44 11.47
N THR A 65 22.35 8.18 11.64
CA THR A 65 21.49 7.43 10.73
C THR A 65 20.11 8.11 10.60
N GLY A 66 19.60 8.22 9.37
CA GLY A 66 18.29 8.82 9.10
C GLY A 66 17.14 8.06 9.77
N ALA A 67 16.03 8.76 10.06
CA ALA A 67 14.85 8.15 10.65
C ALA A 67 14.24 7.06 9.75
N THR A 68 13.76 5.97 10.34
CA THR A 68 13.01 4.93 9.63
C THR A 68 11.76 5.55 8.99
N GLY A 69 11.49 5.21 7.72
CA GLY A 69 10.31 5.69 7.01
C GLY A 69 9.00 5.25 7.67
N ALA A 70 7.92 6.01 7.43
CA ALA A 70 6.60 5.68 7.93
C ALA A 70 6.11 4.32 7.40
N THR A 71 5.47 3.53 8.25
CA THR A 71 4.80 2.28 7.84
C THR A 71 3.69 2.58 6.83
N GLY A 72 3.58 1.77 5.77
CA GLY A 72 2.52 1.91 4.76
C GLY A 72 1.12 1.70 5.35
N THR A 73 0.10 2.26 4.69
CA THR A 73 -1.30 2.07 5.09
C THR A 73 -1.71 0.61 4.94
N ALA A 74 -2.59 0.11 5.83
CA ALA A 74 -3.17 -1.21 5.69
C ALA A 74 -3.94 -1.36 4.37
N GLY A 75 -3.91 -2.55 3.76
CA GLY A 75 -4.66 -2.83 2.53
C GLY A 75 -6.18 -2.81 2.75
N ILE A 76 -6.94 -2.48 1.70
CA ILE A 76 -8.40 -2.61 1.69
C ILE A 76 -8.82 -4.09 1.60
N ARG A 77 -9.96 -4.45 2.20
CA ARG A 77 -10.53 -5.80 2.04
C ARG A 77 -10.95 -6.05 0.59
N GLY A 78 -10.97 -7.32 0.19
CA GLY A 78 -11.56 -7.74 -1.09
C GLY A 78 -13.09 -7.65 -1.12
N SER A 79 -13.65 -7.87 -2.32
CA SER A 79 -15.10 -7.93 -2.53
C SER A 79 -15.74 -9.12 -1.81
N GLN A 80 -16.92 -8.90 -1.23
CA GLN A 80 -17.71 -9.89 -0.50
C GLN A 80 -19.05 -10.17 -1.19
N TRP A 81 -19.66 -11.28 -0.80
CA TRP A 81 -21.04 -11.64 -1.16
C TRP A 81 -21.95 -11.49 0.05
N PHE A 82 -23.01 -10.70 -0.11
CA PHE A 82 -24.14 -10.59 0.79
C PHE A 82 -25.27 -11.52 0.31
N THR A 83 -26.12 -11.94 1.23
CA THR A 83 -27.32 -12.74 0.90
C THR A 83 -28.52 -12.22 1.68
N GLY A 84 -29.72 -12.43 1.16
CA GLY A 84 -30.98 -12.11 1.84
C GLY A 84 -32.12 -11.97 0.85
N THR A 85 -33.16 -11.22 1.21
CA THR A 85 -34.39 -11.10 0.38
C THR A 85 -34.80 -9.66 0.07
N LEU A 86 -34.08 -8.68 0.62
CA LEU A 86 -34.53 -7.28 0.68
C LEU A 86 -33.96 -6.37 -0.41
N VAL A 87 -32.86 -6.76 -1.07
CA VAL A 87 -32.42 -6.14 -2.32
C VAL A 87 -33.18 -6.81 -3.47
N THR A 88 -34.02 -6.07 -4.19
CA THR A 88 -35.00 -6.63 -5.13
C THR A 88 -35.05 -5.86 -6.46
N GLY A 89 -35.95 -6.27 -7.37
CA GLY A 89 -36.12 -5.65 -8.68
C GLY A 89 -35.09 -6.10 -9.71
N THR A 90 -35.27 -5.65 -10.95
CA THR A 90 -34.42 -5.99 -12.11
C THR A 90 -33.85 -4.75 -12.80
N SER A 91 -33.98 -3.57 -12.16
CA SER A 91 -33.43 -2.33 -12.70
C SER A 91 -31.91 -2.34 -12.67
N THR A 92 -31.30 -1.94 -13.78
CA THR A 92 -29.86 -1.67 -13.88
C THR A 92 -29.49 -0.26 -13.39
N THR A 93 -30.47 0.52 -12.92
CA THR A 93 -30.24 1.84 -12.30
C THR A 93 -29.94 1.68 -10.81
N ALA A 94 -28.91 2.39 -10.34
CA ALA A 94 -28.40 2.29 -8.97
C ALA A 94 -29.48 2.70 -7.94
N THR A 95 -29.88 1.76 -7.08
CA THR A 95 -30.97 1.92 -6.13
C THR A 95 -30.52 1.64 -4.69
N ILE A 96 -31.02 2.40 -3.73
CA ILE A 96 -30.75 2.21 -2.29
C ILE A 96 -31.81 1.25 -1.71
N PHE A 97 -31.35 0.30 -0.90
CA PHE A 97 -32.23 -0.63 -0.16
C PHE A 97 -31.98 -0.49 1.35
N SER A 98 -32.54 0.58 1.93
CA SER A 98 -32.32 0.97 3.33
C SER A 98 -32.68 -0.11 4.36
N GLY A 99 -33.61 -1.01 4.02
CA GLY A 99 -34.00 -2.13 4.87
C GLY A 99 -33.07 -3.35 4.81
N SER A 100 -32.06 -3.36 3.95
CA SER A 100 -31.24 -4.57 3.66
C SER A 100 -30.43 -5.12 4.83
N GLY A 101 -30.23 -4.35 5.90
CA GLY A 101 -29.40 -4.74 7.05
C GLY A 101 -27.89 -4.74 6.77
N ILE A 102 -27.47 -4.31 5.58
CA ILE A 102 -26.06 -4.26 5.19
C ILE A 102 -25.35 -3.13 5.95
N THR A 103 -24.32 -3.48 6.72
CA THR A 103 -23.59 -2.52 7.57
C THR A 103 -22.45 -1.83 6.83
N SER A 104 -21.77 -2.51 5.92
CA SER A 104 -20.65 -1.97 5.15
C SER A 104 -20.42 -2.72 3.84
N ALA A 105 -20.90 -2.15 2.74
CA ALA A 105 -20.62 -2.59 1.38
C ALA A 105 -19.54 -1.72 0.72
N LEU A 106 -18.71 -2.34 -0.11
CA LEU A 106 -17.76 -1.68 -1.00
C LEU A 106 -18.23 -1.80 -2.45
N VAL A 107 -17.74 -0.90 -3.30
CA VAL A 107 -17.96 -1.01 -4.75
C VAL A 107 -17.40 -2.36 -5.23
N GLY A 108 -18.21 -3.10 -5.99
CA GLY A 108 -17.88 -4.45 -6.47
C GLY A 108 -18.32 -5.60 -5.56
N ASP A 109 -18.79 -5.32 -4.32
CA ASP A 109 -19.48 -6.33 -3.52
C ASP A 109 -20.74 -6.82 -4.25
N GLN A 110 -21.11 -8.09 -4.02
CA GLN A 110 -22.27 -8.74 -4.63
C GLN A 110 -23.37 -8.99 -3.61
N TYR A 111 -24.62 -9.07 -4.05
CA TYR A 111 -25.75 -9.50 -3.23
C TYR A 111 -26.56 -10.56 -3.97
N LEU A 112 -26.83 -11.71 -3.33
CA LEU A 112 -27.76 -12.72 -3.83
C LEU A 112 -29.10 -12.61 -3.10
N ASN A 113 -30.16 -12.31 -3.83
CA ASN A 113 -31.52 -12.46 -3.34
C ASN A 113 -31.92 -13.94 -3.37
N THR A 114 -32.01 -14.58 -2.22
CA THR A 114 -32.27 -16.02 -2.10
C THR A 114 -33.69 -16.43 -2.47
N SER A 115 -34.66 -15.49 -2.41
CA SER A 115 -36.04 -15.75 -2.82
C SER A 115 -36.19 -15.71 -4.34
N THR A 116 -35.55 -14.74 -5.00
CA THR A 116 -35.69 -14.56 -6.46
C THR A 116 -34.57 -15.20 -7.26
N GLY A 117 -33.44 -15.53 -6.65
CA GLY A 117 -32.23 -15.96 -7.35
C GLY A 117 -31.47 -14.82 -8.03
N ASN A 118 -31.88 -13.56 -7.83
CA ASN A 118 -31.25 -12.41 -8.48
C ASN A 118 -29.93 -12.04 -7.80
N VAL A 119 -28.94 -11.66 -8.60
CA VAL A 119 -27.64 -11.14 -8.17
C VAL A 119 -27.58 -9.65 -8.47
N TYR A 120 -27.00 -8.89 -7.55
CA TYR A 120 -26.82 -7.44 -7.65
C TYR A 120 -25.36 -7.06 -7.39
N ASN A 121 -24.88 -6.04 -8.10
CA ASN A 121 -23.56 -5.44 -7.87
C ASN A 121 -23.71 -4.14 -7.06
N CYS A 122 -22.87 -3.93 -6.06
CA CYS A 122 -22.75 -2.66 -5.36
C CYS A 122 -21.95 -1.65 -6.20
N THR A 123 -22.54 -0.50 -6.53
CA THR A 123 -21.91 0.56 -7.34
C THR A 123 -21.51 1.79 -6.52
N VAL A 124 -22.06 1.94 -5.31
CA VAL A 124 -21.69 2.98 -4.36
C VAL A 124 -21.52 2.34 -2.99
N ALA A 125 -20.35 2.53 -2.38
CA ALA A 125 -20.03 1.99 -1.07
C ALA A 125 -20.82 2.64 0.07
N GLY A 126 -20.99 1.92 1.17
CA GLY A 126 -21.57 2.43 2.41
C GLY A 126 -22.46 1.42 3.12
N ASN A 127 -23.29 1.90 4.05
CA ASN A 127 -24.25 1.07 4.76
C ASN A 127 -25.58 1.00 3.98
N ALA A 128 -26.59 0.29 4.50
CA ALA A 128 -27.88 0.11 3.84
C ALA A 128 -28.53 1.42 3.37
N ALA A 129 -28.31 2.54 4.07
CA ALA A 129 -28.91 3.84 3.74
C ALA A 129 -28.19 4.59 2.62
N THR A 130 -26.95 4.23 2.29
CA THR A 130 -26.14 4.95 1.29
C THR A 130 -25.64 4.06 0.16
N ALA A 131 -25.47 2.75 0.41
CA ALA A 131 -25.03 1.79 -0.57
C ALA A 131 -26.06 1.66 -1.69
N LYS A 132 -25.58 1.65 -2.93
CA LYS A 132 -26.43 1.51 -4.11
C LYS A 132 -26.13 0.22 -4.85
N TRP A 133 -27.19 -0.45 -5.26
CA TRP A 133 -27.17 -1.76 -5.90
C TRP A 133 -27.81 -1.68 -7.28
N VAL A 134 -27.25 -2.42 -8.24
CA VAL A 134 -27.79 -2.61 -9.59
C VAL A 134 -28.02 -4.09 -9.85
N TYR A 135 -29.12 -4.43 -10.52
CA TYR A 135 -29.37 -5.81 -10.93
C TYR A 135 -28.32 -6.28 -11.94
N SER A 136 -27.88 -7.53 -11.80
CA SER A 136 -26.89 -8.17 -12.67
C SER A 136 -27.50 -9.31 -13.48
N ILE A 137 -27.97 -10.37 -12.79
CA ILE A 137 -28.43 -11.61 -13.42
C ILE A 137 -29.36 -12.37 -12.47
N CYS A 138 -30.19 -13.27 -12.99
CA CYS A 138 -30.92 -14.25 -12.20
C CYS A 138 -30.26 -15.63 -12.34
N LEU A 139 -29.91 -16.25 -11.22
CA LEU A 139 -29.32 -17.60 -11.17
C LEU A 139 -30.38 -18.71 -11.23
N LYS A 140 -31.65 -18.38 -11.00
CA LYS A 140 -32.74 -19.30 -11.35
C LYS A 140 -32.90 -19.27 -12.86
N GLY A 141 -32.60 -20.40 -13.51
CA GLY A 141 -32.90 -20.59 -14.92
C GLY A 141 -34.39 -20.39 -15.22
N ALA A 142 -34.75 -20.29 -16.50
CA ALA A 142 -36.15 -20.25 -16.90
C ALA A 142 -36.92 -21.40 -16.25
N THR A 143 -38.12 -21.13 -15.73
CA THR A 143 -39.04 -22.19 -15.29
C THR A 143 -39.16 -23.21 -16.42
N GLY A 144 -38.88 -24.48 -16.14
CA GLY A 144 -39.01 -25.54 -17.14
C GLY A 144 -40.39 -25.53 -17.77
N ALA A 145 -40.50 -25.98 -19.02
CA ALA A 145 -41.80 -26.12 -19.68
C ALA A 145 -42.75 -26.92 -18.77
N ALA A 146 -44.01 -26.48 -18.68
CA ALA A 146 -45.03 -27.27 -18.01
C ALA A 146 -45.01 -28.70 -18.60
N GLY A 147 -45.01 -29.71 -17.74
CA GLY A 147 -45.09 -31.10 -18.20
C GLY A 147 -46.30 -31.29 -19.10
N ALA A 148 -46.21 -32.18 -20.10
CA ALA A 148 -47.36 -32.52 -20.93
C ALA A 148 -48.54 -32.89 -20.02
N GLN A 149 -49.73 -32.38 -20.33
CA GLN A 149 -50.96 -32.83 -19.68
C GLN A 149 -51.00 -34.37 -19.75
N GLY A 150 -51.27 -35.03 -18.62
CA GLY A 150 -51.38 -36.48 -18.59
C GLY A 150 -52.35 -36.96 -19.66
N ILE A 151 -52.04 -38.09 -20.31
CA ILE A 151 -52.96 -38.72 -21.26
C ILE A 151 -54.34 -38.85 -20.61
N GLN A 152 -55.40 -38.49 -21.34
CA GLN A 152 -56.75 -38.81 -20.92
C GLN A 152 -56.82 -40.31 -20.63
N GLY A 153 -57.39 -40.70 -19.48
CA GLY A 153 -57.58 -42.11 -19.16
C GLY A 153 -58.35 -42.82 -20.28
N PRO A 154 -58.13 -44.13 -20.50
CA PRO A 154 -58.93 -44.88 -21.45
C PRO A 154 -60.42 -44.65 -21.17
N ALA A 155 -61.24 -44.62 -22.23
CA ALA A 155 -62.69 -44.62 -22.07
C ALA A 155 -63.09 -45.77 -21.12
N GLY A 156 -64.03 -45.49 -20.21
CA GLY A 156 -64.54 -46.53 -19.32
C GLY A 156 -65.08 -47.71 -20.14
N ALA A 157 -64.90 -48.93 -19.65
CA ALA A 157 -65.49 -50.10 -20.30
C ALA A 157 -67.00 -49.89 -20.45
N ASP A 158 -67.55 -50.28 -21.60
CA ASP A 158 -69.00 -50.27 -21.80
C ASP A 158 -69.67 -51.03 -20.65
N GLY A 159 -70.70 -50.41 -20.05
CA GLY A 159 -71.45 -51.03 -18.95
C GLY A 159 -72.09 -52.34 -19.38
N ALA A 160 -72.27 -53.26 -18.44
CA ALA A 160 -72.93 -54.54 -18.71
C ALA A 160 -74.32 -54.29 -19.33
N SER A 161 -74.48 -54.71 -20.59
CA SER A 161 -75.75 -54.61 -21.29
C SER A 161 -76.75 -55.64 -20.77
N VAL A 162 -78.03 -55.29 -20.68
CA VAL A 162 -79.09 -56.24 -20.31
C VAL A 162 -79.26 -57.27 -21.41
N LYS A 163 -79.24 -58.56 -21.06
CA LYS A 163 -79.47 -59.69 -21.99
C LYS A 163 -80.74 -60.45 -21.62
N TYR A 164 -81.45 -60.98 -22.62
CA TYR A 164 -82.58 -61.91 -22.45
C TYR A 164 -82.27 -63.26 -23.12
N GLY A 165 -82.60 -64.36 -22.47
CA GLY A 165 -82.32 -65.73 -22.95
C GLY A 165 -82.40 -66.77 -21.84
N THR A 166 -82.14 -68.04 -22.17
CA THR A 166 -82.14 -69.16 -21.21
C THR A 166 -80.80 -69.33 -20.48
N ASP A 167 -79.73 -68.71 -20.97
CA ASP A 167 -78.42 -68.65 -20.32
C ASP A 167 -77.69 -67.33 -20.67
N TYR A 168 -76.66 -66.98 -19.90
CA TYR A 168 -75.96 -65.68 -19.98
C TYR A 168 -75.06 -65.54 -21.24
N THR A 169 -74.64 -66.68 -21.79
CA THR A 169 -73.68 -66.77 -22.89
C THR A 169 -74.39 -66.63 -24.25
N SER A 170 -75.60 -67.19 -24.38
CA SER A 170 -76.43 -67.16 -25.58
C SER A 170 -77.48 -66.04 -25.60
N GLY A 171 -77.66 -65.32 -24.49
CA GLY A 171 -78.65 -64.26 -24.36
C GLY A 171 -78.45 -63.10 -25.35
N THR A 172 -79.56 -62.61 -25.91
CA THR A 172 -79.61 -61.47 -26.84
C THR A 172 -79.68 -60.15 -26.07
N GLN A 173 -78.91 -59.14 -26.49
CA GLN A 173 -78.92 -57.82 -25.86
C GLN A 173 -80.26 -57.10 -26.09
N VAL A 174 -80.83 -56.48 -25.05
CA VAL A 174 -82.11 -55.73 -25.11
C VAL A 174 -81.99 -54.34 -24.49
N LYS A 175 -82.80 -53.40 -24.98
CA LYS A 175 -83.00 -52.09 -24.35
C LYS A 175 -84.16 -52.20 -23.35
N LEU A 176 -83.90 -51.99 -22.06
CA LEU A 176 -84.91 -52.03 -21.00
C LEU A 176 -85.42 -50.61 -20.70
N PHE A 177 -86.73 -50.42 -20.64
CA PHE A 177 -87.38 -49.18 -20.20
C PHE A 177 -88.31 -49.49 -19.03
N LEU A 178 -88.14 -48.79 -17.91
CA LEU A 178 -88.99 -48.90 -16.71
C LEU A 178 -89.74 -47.57 -16.55
N LYS A 179 -91.08 -47.62 -16.53
CA LYS A 179 -91.94 -46.45 -16.28
C LYS A 179 -92.45 -46.52 -14.84
N THR A 180 -92.26 -45.46 -14.06
CA THR A 180 -92.87 -45.31 -12.74
C THR A 180 -94.27 -44.70 -12.87
N MET A 181 -95.16 -45.02 -11.93
CA MET A 181 -96.48 -44.39 -11.79
C MET A 181 -96.41 -43.25 -10.76
#